data_AF-A0A660QHP0-F1
#
_entry.id   AF-A0A660QHP0-F1
#
_cell.length_a   1.000
_cell.length_b   1.000
_cell.length_c   1.000
_cell.angle_alpha   90.00
_cell.angle_beta   90.00
_cell.angle_gamma   90.00
#
_symmetry.space_group_name_H-M   'P 1'
#
loop_
_entity.id
_entity.type
_entity.pdbx_description
1 polymer ?
#
loop_
_entity_poly.entity_id
_entity_poly.type
_entity_poly.pdbx_seq_one_letter_code
_entity_poly.pdbx_strand_id
1 'polypeptide(L)'
;MEELQNIIYSSKDYLKLILEQWWFAIPMGVFLVVAARYFEKVAIAVFGFLLGTNAVFPLLADKIEPFGKWALQNPTNQMIAIVVVGVLTAVGMYILYASVMFLVGFFTGGILTYYIVNMIVVGFELMDKFPQFVQDNWQVIHIVVAGLIGVIGGFVALKKSTQVVTVLSVIVGAGILSITSVGWIIYFQTKDWNKVFDTMSQSWAVILLIAVFMFLLILGLYLNFRKKRVSVKTKEP
;
A
#
# COMPACT_ATOMS: atom_id res chain seq x y z
N MET A 1 -5.94 23.23 -20.30
CA MET A 1 -5.17 24.25 -19.56
C MET A 1 -5.67 24.41 -18.14
N GLU A 2 -6.99 24.54 -17.90
CA GLU A 2 -7.58 24.58 -16.55
C GLU A 2 -7.36 23.28 -15.72
N GLU A 3 -7.50 22.09 -16.32
CA GLU A 3 -7.24 20.83 -15.61
C GLU A 3 -5.80 20.67 -15.11
N LEU A 4 -4.83 21.11 -15.92
CA LEU A 4 -3.42 21.11 -15.53
C LEU A 4 -3.14 22.10 -14.39
N GLN A 5 -3.77 23.27 -14.40
CA GLN A 5 -3.65 24.24 -13.31
C GLN A 5 -4.28 23.73 -12.01
N ASN A 6 -5.42 23.04 -12.09
CA ASN A 6 -6.07 22.41 -10.93
C ASN A 6 -5.21 21.28 -10.32
N ILE A 7 -4.57 20.46 -11.15
CA ILE A 7 -3.65 19.41 -10.67
C ILE A 7 -2.43 20.03 -9.98
N ILE A 8 -1.86 21.10 -10.54
CA ILE A 8 -0.69 21.79 -9.98
C ILE A 8 -1.05 22.47 -8.66
N TYR A 9 -2.19 23.17 -8.58
CA TYR A 9 -2.64 23.82 -7.34
C TYR A 9 -2.87 22.79 -6.24
N SER A 10 -3.57 21.69 -6.56
CA SER A 10 -3.80 20.58 -5.64
C SER A 10 -2.49 19.94 -5.15
N SER A 11 -1.48 19.79 -6.02
CA SER A 11 -0.18 19.23 -5.65
C SER A 11 0.59 20.08 -4.64
N LYS A 12 0.49 21.43 -4.73
CA LYS A 12 1.12 22.34 -3.77
C LYS A 12 0.49 22.21 -2.39
N ASP A 13 -0.83 22.07 -2.33
CA ASP A 13 -1.56 21.87 -1.07
C ASP A 13 -1.19 20.55 -0.38
N TYR A 14 -1.03 19.47 -1.14
CA TYR A 14 -0.57 18.19 -0.59
C TYR A 14 0.87 18.27 -0.05
N LEU A 15 1.78 18.92 -0.79
CA LEU A 15 3.16 19.13 -0.33
C LEU A 15 3.19 19.96 0.96
N LYS A 16 2.33 20.98 1.04
CA LYS A 16 2.19 21.79 2.24
C LYS A 16 1.70 20.99 3.43
N LEU A 17 0.70 20.13 3.24
CA LEU A 17 0.19 19.28 4.30
C LEU A 17 1.27 18.31 4.83
N ILE A 18 2.08 17.73 3.94
CA ILE A 18 3.20 16.85 4.34
C ILE A 18 4.23 17.61 5.18
N LEU A 19 4.58 18.84 4.78
CA LEU A 19 5.57 19.67 5.48
C LEU A 19 5.07 20.22 6.81
N GLU A 20 3.80 20.62 6.89
CA GLU A 20 3.16 21.08 8.13
C GLU A 20 3.01 19.93 9.14
N GLN A 21 2.69 18.73 8.67
CA GLN A 21 2.59 17.53 9.50
C GLN A 21 3.92 16.77 9.62
N TRP A 22 5.06 17.46 9.58
CA TRP A 22 6.40 16.86 9.68
C TRP A 22 6.56 15.93 10.90
N TRP A 23 5.92 16.26 12.02
CA TRP A 23 5.96 15.48 13.26
C TRP A 23 5.35 14.09 13.10
N PHE A 24 4.46 13.90 12.12
CA PHE A 24 3.91 12.60 11.73
C PHE A 24 4.62 12.04 10.48
N ALA A 25 4.87 12.89 9.48
CA ALA A 25 5.43 12.50 8.20
C ALA A 25 6.86 11.94 8.33
N ILE A 26 7.71 12.51 9.19
CA ILE A 26 9.09 12.01 9.39
C ILE A 26 9.08 10.63 10.06
N PRO A 27 8.45 10.41 11.23
CA PRO A 27 8.39 9.08 11.83
C PRO A 27 7.78 8.03 10.90
N MET A 28 6.70 8.39 10.20
CA MET A 28 6.06 7.51 9.24
C MET A 28 6.98 7.18 8.05
N GLY A 29 7.65 8.18 7.48
CA GLY A 29 8.61 8.01 6.40
C GLY A 29 9.79 7.13 6.81
N VAL A 30 10.35 7.33 8.02
CA VAL A 30 11.42 6.49 8.56
C VAL A 30 10.94 5.06 8.76
N PHE A 31 9.75 4.86 9.33
CA PHE A 31 9.15 3.54 9.48
C PHE A 31 8.98 2.83 8.13
N LEU A 32 8.47 3.55 7.13
CA LEU A 32 8.26 3.04 5.77
C LEU A 32 9.56 2.72 5.03
N VAL A 33 10.68 3.37 5.34
CA VAL A 33 11.98 3.06 4.72
C VAL A 33 12.73 1.96 5.48
N VAL A 34 12.74 1.99 6.81
CA VAL A 34 13.58 1.09 7.64
C VAL A 34 12.86 -0.20 8.00
N ALA A 35 11.54 -0.13 8.20
CA ALA A 35 10.70 -1.20 8.72
C ALA A 35 9.56 -1.59 7.75
N ALA A 36 9.71 -1.25 6.47
CA ALA A 36 8.76 -1.50 5.38
C ALA A 36 8.20 -2.93 5.36
N ARG A 37 9.04 -3.94 5.66
CA ARG A 37 8.62 -5.35 5.74
C ARG A 37 7.53 -5.66 6.77
N TYR A 38 7.34 -4.78 7.75
CA TYR A 38 6.29 -4.91 8.76
C TYR A 38 5.06 -4.07 8.43
N PHE A 39 5.16 -3.16 7.46
CA PHE A 39 4.09 -2.23 7.12
C PHE A 39 2.79 -2.96 6.78
N GLU A 40 2.86 -4.05 6.00
CA GLU A 40 1.70 -4.89 5.67
C GLU A 40 0.93 -5.32 6.94
N LYS A 41 1.63 -5.90 7.92
CA LYS A 41 1.01 -6.40 9.16
C LYS A 41 0.51 -5.26 10.05
N VAL A 42 1.31 -4.19 10.16
CA VAL A 42 0.95 -3.02 10.97
C VAL A 42 -0.27 -2.31 10.38
N ALA A 43 -0.31 -2.13 9.07
CA ALA A 43 -1.45 -1.53 8.36
C ALA A 43 -2.71 -2.37 8.59
N ILE A 44 -2.65 -3.69 8.39
CA ILE A 44 -3.81 -4.57 8.63
C ILE A 44 -4.28 -4.47 10.09
N ALA A 45 -3.35 -4.47 11.04
CA ALA A 45 -3.69 -4.38 12.45
C ALA A 45 -4.34 -3.04 12.81
N VAL A 46 -3.77 -1.92 12.33
CA VAL A 46 -4.29 -0.57 12.60
C VAL A 46 -5.64 -0.37 11.90
N PHE A 47 -5.75 -0.72 10.61
CA PHE A 47 -7.02 -0.60 9.88
C PHE A 47 -8.10 -1.50 10.47
N GLY A 48 -7.76 -2.75 10.79
CA GLY A 48 -8.71 -3.66 11.42
C GLY A 48 -9.13 -3.22 12.81
N PHE A 49 -8.21 -2.64 13.59
CA PHE A 49 -8.55 -2.04 14.88
C PHE A 49 -9.49 -0.85 14.72
N LEU A 50 -9.16 0.10 13.84
CA LEU A 50 -9.99 1.29 13.58
C LEU A 50 -11.37 0.93 13.04
N LEU A 51 -11.45 -0.08 12.16
CA LEU A 51 -12.72 -0.60 11.66
C LEU A 51 -13.50 -1.26 12.80
N GLY A 52 -12.82 -2.00 13.67
CA GLY A 52 -13.39 -2.60 14.86
C GLY A 52 -13.98 -1.57 15.82
N THR A 53 -13.25 -0.48 16.10
CA THR A 53 -13.69 0.55 17.05
C THR A 53 -14.78 1.45 16.47
N ASN A 54 -14.69 1.83 15.20
CA ASN A 54 -15.56 2.86 14.61
C ASN A 54 -16.76 2.29 13.85
N ALA A 55 -16.73 1.04 13.42
CA ALA A 55 -17.83 0.42 12.66
C ALA A 55 -18.40 -0.82 13.36
N VAL A 56 -17.54 -1.77 13.73
CA VAL A 56 -18.02 -3.06 14.29
C VAL A 56 -18.56 -2.89 15.71
N PHE A 57 -17.86 -2.13 16.58
CA PHE A 57 -18.32 -1.90 17.95
C PHE A 57 -19.71 -1.23 18.00
N PRO A 58 -19.96 -0.10 17.31
CA PRO A 58 -21.30 0.51 17.29
C PRO A 58 -22.37 -0.45 16.77
N LEU A 59 -22.04 -1.23 15.73
CA LEU A 59 -22.96 -2.20 15.15
C LEU A 59 -23.29 -3.35 16.13
N LEU A 60 -22.30 -3.87 16.85
CA LEU A 60 -22.52 -4.90 17.86
C LEU A 60 -23.30 -4.35 19.06
N ALA A 61 -23.00 -3.13 19.51
CA ALA A 61 -23.71 -2.48 20.60
C ALA A 61 -25.19 -2.21 20.28
N ASP A 62 -25.50 -1.86 19.02
CA ASP A 62 -26.88 -1.64 18.55
C ASP A 62 -27.65 -2.94 18.31
N LYS A 63 -27.01 -3.96 17.71
CA LYS A 63 -27.69 -5.20 17.30
C LYS A 63 -27.75 -6.29 18.36
N ILE A 64 -26.85 -6.29 19.34
CA ILE A 64 -26.78 -7.33 20.37
C ILE A 64 -27.11 -6.69 21.72
N GLU A 65 -28.40 -6.72 22.08
CA GLU A 65 -28.94 -6.04 23.26
C GLU A 65 -28.22 -6.39 24.58
N PRO A 66 -27.86 -7.66 24.87
CA PRO A 66 -27.10 -7.99 26.09
C PRO A 66 -25.69 -7.38 26.10
N PHE A 67 -25.05 -7.31 24.93
CA PHE A 67 -23.71 -6.74 24.78
C PHE A 67 -23.74 -5.22 24.89
N GLY A 68 -24.69 -4.56 24.21
CA GLY A 68 -24.88 -3.11 24.30
C GLY A 68 -25.16 -2.66 25.74
N LYS A 69 -26.04 -3.38 26.46
CA LYS A 69 -26.36 -3.10 27.88
C LYS A 69 -25.14 -3.20 28.78
N TRP A 70 -24.28 -4.20 28.61
CA TRP A 70 -23.05 -4.34 29.41
C TRP A 70 -21.97 -3.33 29.02
N ALA A 71 -21.73 -3.15 27.72
CA ALA A 71 -20.65 -2.32 27.19
C ALA A 71 -20.90 -0.82 27.43
N LEU A 72 -22.14 -0.37 27.34
CA LEU A 72 -22.50 1.05 27.52
C LEU A 72 -22.86 1.40 28.98
N GLN A 73 -22.84 0.43 29.89
CA GLN A 73 -23.22 0.63 31.29
C GLN A 73 -22.31 1.63 32.02
N ASN A 74 -21.00 1.56 31.76
CA ASN A 74 -19.98 2.40 32.40
C ASN A 74 -18.83 2.69 31.42
N PRO A 75 -18.13 3.84 31.56
CA PRO A 75 -17.02 4.21 30.68
C PRO A 75 -15.89 3.17 30.62
N THR A 76 -15.62 2.48 31.73
CA THR A 76 -14.60 1.42 31.79
C THR A 76 -15.00 0.21 30.93
N ASN A 77 -16.25 -0.24 31.00
CA ASN A 77 -16.74 -1.36 30.18
C ASN A 77 -16.73 -0.99 28.70
N GLN A 78 -17.08 0.26 28.37
CA GLN A 78 -17.06 0.76 27.01
C GLN A 78 -15.64 0.74 26.45
N MET A 79 -14.66 1.23 27.21
CA MET A 79 -13.26 1.21 26.81
C MET A 79 -12.73 -0.22 26.61
N ILE A 80 -13.05 -1.14 27.54
CA ILE A 80 -12.69 -2.55 27.41
C ILE A 80 -13.32 -3.16 26.15
N ALA A 81 -14.62 -2.94 25.93
CA ALA A 81 -15.35 -3.46 24.78
C ALA A 81 -14.78 -2.94 23.46
N ILE A 82 -14.49 -1.63 23.36
CA ILE A 82 -13.87 -1.02 22.18
C ILE A 82 -12.51 -1.67 21.89
N VAL A 83 -11.66 -1.84 22.91
CA VAL A 83 -10.34 -2.46 22.74
C VAL A 83 -10.47 -3.91 22.29
N VAL A 84 -11.32 -4.71 22.95
CA VAL A 84 -11.51 -6.13 22.63
C VAL A 84 -12.09 -6.30 21.23
N VAL A 85 -13.15 -5.57 20.88
CA VAL A 85 -13.75 -5.63 19.53
C VAL A 85 -12.76 -5.15 18.48
N GLY A 86 -12.00 -4.10 18.76
CA GLY A 86 -10.91 -3.61 17.90
C GLY A 86 -9.87 -4.69 17.61
N VAL A 87 -9.36 -5.36 18.65
CA VAL A 87 -8.37 -6.44 18.51
C VAL A 87 -8.95 -7.64 17.77
N LEU A 88 -10.17 -8.07 18.11
CA LEU A 88 -10.83 -9.19 17.42
C LEU A 88 -11.04 -8.89 15.93
N THR A 89 -11.45 -7.66 15.61
CA THR A 89 -11.62 -7.23 14.21
C THR A 89 -10.28 -7.18 13.48
N ALA A 90 -9.21 -6.72 14.12
CA ALA A 90 -7.85 -6.77 13.56
C ALA A 90 -7.40 -8.20 13.23
N VAL A 91 -7.66 -9.15 14.12
CA VAL A 91 -7.39 -10.58 13.88
C VAL A 91 -8.23 -11.11 12.72
N GLY A 92 -9.53 -10.79 12.68
CA GLY A 92 -10.42 -11.15 11.57
C GLY A 92 -9.92 -10.60 10.23
N MET A 93 -9.51 -9.34 10.20
CA MET A 93 -8.94 -8.70 9.01
C MET A 93 -7.63 -9.35 8.56
N TYR A 94 -6.78 -9.81 9.49
CA TYR A 94 -5.57 -10.55 9.15
C TYR A 94 -5.88 -11.88 8.46
N ILE A 95 -6.93 -12.58 8.88
CA ILE A 95 -7.38 -13.81 8.22
C ILE A 95 -7.94 -13.50 6.83
N LEU A 96 -8.77 -12.46 6.72
CA LEU A 96 -9.36 -12.03 5.45
C LEU A 96 -8.32 -11.50 4.45
N TYR A 97 -7.22 -10.94 4.94
CA TYR A 97 -6.17 -10.35 4.11
C TYR A 97 -5.62 -11.33 3.07
N ALA A 98 -5.41 -12.61 3.44
CA ALA A 98 -4.97 -13.62 2.49
C ALA A 98 -5.97 -13.76 1.32
N SER A 99 -7.26 -13.79 1.62
CA SER A 99 -8.31 -13.88 0.60
C SER A 99 -8.33 -12.63 -0.30
N VAL A 100 -8.18 -11.44 0.28
CA VAL A 100 -8.11 -10.18 -0.48
C VAL A 100 -6.89 -10.17 -1.40
N MET A 101 -5.71 -10.54 -0.90
CA MET A 101 -4.50 -10.58 -1.73
C MET A 101 -4.58 -11.62 -2.84
N PHE A 102 -5.21 -12.76 -2.58
CA PHE A 102 -5.50 -13.74 -3.61
C PHE A 102 -6.40 -13.14 -4.69
N LEU A 103 -7.49 -12.47 -4.32
CA LEU A 103 -8.40 -11.82 -5.26
C LEU A 103 -7.71 -10.72 -6.07
N VAL A 104 -6.91 -9.87 -5.43
CA VAL A 104 -6.13 -8.83 -6.12
C VAL A 104 -5.18 -9.47 -7.13
N GLY A 105 -4.45 -10.52 -6.75
CA GLY A 105 -3.58 -11.25 -7.67
C GLY A 105 -4.35 -11.95 -8.80
N PHE A 106 -5.52 -12.51 -8.48
CA PHE A 106 -6.41 -13.17 -9.43
C PHE A 106 -6.93 -12.20 -10.50
N PHE A 107 -7.52 -11.09 -10.08
CA PHE A 107 -8.03 -10.09 -11.01
C PHE A 107 -6.89 -9.42 -11.77
N THR A 108 -5.80 -9.05 -11.11
CA THR A 108 -4.66 -8.40 -11.80
C THR A 108 -4.07 -9.33 -12.85
N GLY A 109 -3.76 -10.58 -12.49
CA GLY A 109 -3.21 -11.57 -13.41
C GLY A 109 -4.18 -11.94 -14.53
N GLY A 110 -5.47 -12.14 -14.20
CA GLY A 110 -6.48 -12.50 -15.19
C GLY A 110 -6.79 -11.37 -16.17
N ILE A 111 -6.98 -10.14 -15.67
CA ILE A 111 -7.26 -8.96 -16.51
C ILE A 111 -6.07 -8.64 -17.41
N LEU A 112 -4.83 -8.63 -16.87
CA LEU A 112 -3.63 -8.42 -17.69
C LEU A 112 -3.51 -9.46 -18.79
N THR A 113 -3.69 -10.75 -18.44
CA THR A 113 -3.65 -11.84 -19.42
C THR A 113 -4.71 -11.65 -20.50
N TYR A 114 -5.93 -11.31 -20.11
CA TYR A 114 -7.02 -11.07 -21.04
C TYR A 114 -6.68 -9.97 -22.05
N TYR A 115 -6.15 -8.84 -21.58
CA TYR A 115 -5.78 -7.74 -22.47
C TYR A 115 -4.58 -8.08 -23.36
N ILE A 116 -3.54 -8.71 -22.81
CA ILE A 116 -2.33 -9.06 -23.56
C ILE A 116 -2.65 -10.09 -24.64
N VAL A 117 -3.38 -11.16 -24.29
CA VAL A 117 -3.75 -12.20 -25.25
C VAL A 117 -4.67 -11.64 -26.32
N ASN A 118 -5.65 -10.80 -25.96
CA ASN A 118 -6.50 -10.13 -26.95
C ASN A 118 -5.69 -9.22 -27.88
N MET A 119 -4.77 -8.42 -27.33
CA MET A 119 -3.91 -7.54 -28.12
C MET A 119 -3.04 -8.33 -29.10
N ILE A 120 -2.51 -9.48 -28.69
CA ILE A 120 -1.70 -10.35 -29.57
C ILE A 120 -2.59 -10.99 -30.65
N VAL A 121 -3.72 -11.59 -30.27
CA VAL A 121 -4.55 -12.36 -31.20
C VAL A 121 -5.25 -11.47 -32.22
N VAL A 122 -5.80 -10.33 -31.77
CA VAL A 122 -6.44 -9.35 -32.65
C VAL A 122 -5.38 -8.54 -33.41
N GLY A 123 -4.32 -8.10 -32.74
CA GLY A 123 -3.29 -7.27 -33.37
C GLY A 123 -2.45 -7.97 -34.42
N PHE A 124 -2.32 -9.29 -34.36
CA PHE A 124 -1.63 -10.10 -35.39
C PHE A 124 -2.58 -10.92 -36.27
N GLU A 125 -3.89 -10.65 -36.21
CA GLU A 125 -4.92 -11.35 -37.02
C GLU A 125 -4.79 -12.88 -36.94
N LEU A 126 -4.46 -13.41 -35.75
CA LEU A 126 -4.19 -14.84 -35.57
C LEU A 126 -5.46 -15.69 -35.56
N MET A 127 -6.63 -15.04 -35.54
CA MET A 127 -7.90 -15.72 -35.36
C MET A 127 -8.22 -16.66 -36.52
N ASP A 128 -7.90 -16.26 -37.75
CA ASP A 128 -8.16 -17.04 -38.97
C ASP A 128 -7.26 -18.28 -39.09
N LYS A 129 -6.18 -18.33 -38.30
CA LYS A 129 -5.25 -19.47 -38.25
C LYS A 129 -5.65 -20.52 -37.21
N PHE A 130 -6.61 -20.22 -36.35
CA PHE A 130 -7.09 -21.18 -35.36
C PHE A 130 -8.13 -22.14 -35.95
N PRO A 131 -8.26 -23.36 -35.40
CA PRO A 131 -9.34 -24.27 -35.77
C PRO A 131 -10.72 -23.65 -35.55
N GLN A 132 -11.70 -24.01 -36.39
CA GLN A 132 -13.09 -23.50 -36.34
C GLN A 132 -13.69 -23.55 -34.92
N PHE A 133 -13.47 -24.66 -34.19
CA PHE A 133 -13.92 -24.81 -32.80
C PHE A 133 -13.40 -23.71 -31.87
N VAL A 134 -12.14 -23.30 -32.03
CA VAL A 134 -11.51 -22.25 -31.21
C VAL A 134 -12.02 -20.87 -31.60
N GLN A 135 -12.32 -20.67 -32.89
CA GLN A 135 -12.94 -19.44 -33.39
C GLN A 135 -14.33 -19.24 -32.78
N ASP A 136 -15.17 -20.27 -32.88
CA ASP A 136 -16.56 -20.23 -32.41
C ASP A 136 -16.66 -20.07 -30.87
N ASN A 137 -15.68 -20.59 -30.12
CA ASN A 137 -15.66 -20.58 -28.66
C ASN A 137 -14.62 -19.62 -28.06
N TRP A 138 -14.07 -18.70 -28.86
CA TRP A 138 -12.91 -17.88 -28.47
C TRP A 138 -13.12 -17.14 -27.14
N GLN A 139 -14.28 -16.51 -26.95
CA GLN A 139 -14.57 -15.75 -25.74
C GLN A 139 -14.48 -16.63 -24.48
N VAL A 140 -15.05 -17.83 -24.54
CA VAL A 140 -15.04 -18.77 -23.40
C VAL A 140 -13.64 -19.29 -23.14
N ILE A 141 -12.93 -19.71 -24.19
CA ILE A 141 -11.54 -20.20 -24.08
C ILE A 141 -10.64 -19.10 -23.50
N HIS A 142 -10.81 -17.87 -23.98
CA HIS A 142 -10.01 -16.73 -23.55
C HIS A 142 -10.27 -16.37 -22.08
N ILE A 143 -11.53 -16.39 -21.63
CA ILE A 143 -11.87 -16.20 -20.21
C ILE A 143 -11.31 -17.33 -19.35
N VAL A 144 -11.37 -18.58 -19.81
CA VAL A 144 -10.81 -19.73 -19.07
C VAL A 144 -9.30 -19.61 -18.93
N VAL A 145 -8.58 -19.27 -20.01
CA VAL A 145 -7.13 -19.06 -19.99
C VAL A 145 -6.76 -17.90 -19.05
N ALA A 146 -7.47 -16.77 -19.15
CA ALA A 146 -7.29 -15.63 -18.26
C ALA A 146 -7.57 -16.01 -16.80
N GLY A 147 -8.62 -16.79 -16.54
CA GLY A 147 -8.96 -17.30 -15.21
C GLY A 147 -7.86 -18.20 -14.63
N LEU A 148 -7.32 -19.13 -15.42
CA LEU A 148 -6.23 -20.02 -14.99
C LEU A 148 -4.96 -19.24 -14.65
N ILE A 149 -4.55 -18.29 -15.50
CA ILE A 149 -3.41 -17.41 -15.20
C ILE A 149 -3.72 -16.51 -13.99
N GLY A 150 -4.96 -16.06 -13.85
CA GLY A 150 -5.45 -15.36 -12.66
C GLY A 150 -5.23 -16.18 -11.40
N VAL A 151 -5.62 -17.46 -11.36
CA VAL A 151 -5.39 -18.34 -10.20
C VAL A 151 -3.90 -18.41 -9.86
N ILE A 152 -3.04 -18.57 -10.85
CA ILE A 152 -1.58 -18.54 -10.65
C ILE A 152 -1.14 -17.18 -10.07
N GLY A 153 -1.64 -16.08 -10.62
CA GLY A 153 -1.40 -14.72 -10.13
C GLY A 153 -1.83 -14.53 -8.67
N GLY A 154 -2.99 -15.08 -8.29
CA GLY A 154 -3.48 -15.10 -6.91
C GLY A 154 -2.54 -15.84 -5.96
N PHE A 155 -2.06 -17.03 -6.34
CA PHE A 155 -1.08 -17.78 -5.54
C PHE A 155 0.28 -17.09 -5.44
N VAL A 156 0.74 -16.45 -6.52
CA VAL A 156 1.97 -15.66 -6.50
C VAL A 156 1.82 -14.45 -5.58
N ALA A 157 0.70 -13.75 -5.66
CA ALA A 157 0.39 -12.62 -4.77
C ALA A 157 0.38 -13.05 -3.30
N LEU A 158 -0.18 -14.20 -2.97
CA LEU A 158 -0.12 -14.77 -1.61
C LEU A 158 1.31 -15.02 -1.12
N LYS A 159 2.20 -15.53 -1.99
CA LYS A 159 3.59 -15.86 -1.59
C LYS A 159 4.51 -14.64 -1.54
N LYS A 160 4.15 -13.57 -2.24
CA LYS A 160 5.03 -12.41 -2.49
C LYS A 160 4.42 -11.08 -2.03
N SER A 161 3.25 -11.07 -1.41
CA SER A 161 2.54 -9.87 -0.94
C SER A 161 3.47 -8.96 -0.14
N THR A 162 4.18 -9.52 0.83
CA THR A 162 5.11 -8.78 1.67
C THR A 162 6.21 -8.11 0.87
N GLN A 163 6.75 -8.75 -0.18
CA GLN A 163 7.81 -8.15 -0.98
C GLN A 163 7.29 -6.96 -1.80
N VAL A 164 6.10 -7.10 -2.41
CA VAL A 164 5.48 -6.01 -3.19
C VAL A 164 5.13 -4.83 -2.28
N VAL A 165 4.46 -5.10 -1.16
CA VAL A 165 4.09 -4.07 -0.18
C VAL A 165 5.33 -3.40 0.40
N THR A 166 6.41 -4.14 0.67
CA THR A 166 7.70 -3.59 1.13
C THR A 166 8.26 -2.60 0.12
N VAL A 167 8.32 -2.95 -1.17
CA VAL A 167 8.86 -2.07 -2.22
C VAL A 167 8.03 -0.79 -2.33
N LEU A 168 6.70 -0.92 -2.39
CA LEU A 168 5.80 0.24 -2.44
C LEU A 168 5.95 1.13 -1.20
N SER A 169 6.06 0.52 -0.01
CA SER A 169 6.27 1.25 1.25
C SER A 169 7.57 2.03 1.23
N VAL A 170 8.68 1.41 0.78
CA VAL A 170 9.98 2.10 0.66
C VAL A 170 9.90 3.26 -0.32
N ILE A 171 9.22 3.10 -1.46
CA ILE A 171 9.03 4.17 -2.45
C ILE A 171 8.28 5.36 -1.82
N VAL A 172 7.13 5.10 -1.17
CA VAL A 172 6.32 6.15 -0.53
C VAL A 172 7.09 6.80 0.62
N GLY A 173 7.76 6.01 1.47
CA GLY A 173 8.57 6.52 2.58
C GLY A 173 9.74 7.38 2.12
N ALA A 174 10.46 6.95 1.08
CA ALA A 174 11.55 7.72 0.48
C ALA A 174 11.04 9.03 -0.14
N GLY A 175 9.85 9.01 -0.76
CA GLY A 175 9.19 10.20 -1.28
C GLY A 175 8.89 11.22 -0.17
N ILE A 176 8.20 10.77 0.89
CA ILE A 176 7.85 11.62 2.04
C ILE A 176 9.10 12.19 2.70
N LEU A 177 10.11 11.37 2.95
CA LEU A 177 11.35 11.81 3.59
C LEU A 177 12.17 12.74 2.70
N SER A 178 12.20 12.52 1.40
CA SER A 178 12.88 13.42 0.47
C SER A 178 12.21 14.80 0.45
N ILE A 179 10.89 14.84 0.25
CA ILE A 179 10.10 16.08 0.28
C ILE A 179 10.31 16.81 1.60
N THR A 180 10.19 16.10 2.73
CA THR A 180 10.33 16.70 4.05
C THR A 180 11.75 17.21 4.28
N SER A 181 12.77 16.43 3.93
CA SER A 181 14.17 16.82 4.14
C SER A 181 14.55 18.04 3.30
N VAL A 182 14.21 18.05 2.00
CA VAL A 182 14.49 19.18 1.11
C VAL A 182 13.68 20.41 1.52
N GLY A 183 12.39 20.23 1.84
CA GLY A 183 11.53 21.33 2.29
C GLY A 183 12.05 22.00 3.57
N TRP A 184 12.50 21.21 4.55
CA TRP A 184 13.10 21.75 5.77
C TRP A 184 14.45 22.44 5.54
N ILE A 185 15.32 21.90 4.67
CA ILE A 185 16.60 22.55 4.31
C ILE A 185 16.33 23.95 3.72
N ILE A 186 15.38 24.05 2.80
CA ILE A 186 15.00 25.33 2.18
C ILE A 186 14.32 26.25 3.19
N TYR A 187 13.47 25.71 4.06
CA TYR A 187 12.82 26.48 5.11
C TYR A 187 13.84 27.09 6.08
N PHE A 188 14.87 26.35 6.48
CA PHE A 188 15.92 26.89 7.36
C PHE A 188 16.70 28.04 6.71
N GLN A 189 16.81 28.08 5.38
CA GLN A 189 17.47 29.16 4.65
C GLN A 189 16.55 30.38 4.45
N THR A 190 15.27 30.14 4.15
CA THR A 190 14.33 31.20 3.73
C THR A 190 13.44 31.73 4.85
N LYS A 191 13.19 30.91 5.88
CA LYS A 191 12.24 31.13 6.98
C LYS A 191 10.82 31.50 6.53
N ASP A 192 10.44 31.13 5.30
CA ASP A 192 9.16 31.47 4.69
C ASP A 192 8.65 30.29 3.84
N TRP A 193 7.52 29.71 4.24
CA TRP A 193 6.92 28.57 3.55
C TRP A 193 6.51 28.86 2.12
N ASN A 194 6.10 30.09 1.78
CA ASN A 194 5.72 30.43 0.40
C ASN A 194 6.95 30.35 -0.52
N LYS A 195 8.10 30.85 -0.04
CA LYS A 195 9.37 30.75 -0.74
C LYS A 195 9.90 29.32 -0.83
N VAL A 196 9.57 28.45 0.14
CA VAL A 196 9.94 27.03 0.07
C VAL A 196 9.34 26.38 -1.17
N PHE A 197 8.04 26.54 -1.42
CA PHE A 197 7.39 25.91 -2.58
C PHE A 197 7.91 26.43 -3.92
N ASP A 198 8.13 27.73 -4.03
CA ASP A 198 8.68 28.33 -5.24
C ASP A 198 10.11 27.83 -5.48
N THR A 199 10.90 27.70 -4.41
CA THR A 199 12.28 27.20 -4.49
C THR A 199 12.34 25.70 -4.78
N MET A 200 11.40 24.90 -4.27
CA MET A 200 11.33 23.45 -4.55
C MET A 200 11.08 23.15 -6.04
N SER A 201 10.50 24.10 -6.78
CA SER A 201 10.32 23.98 -8.23
C SER A 201 11.59 24.31 -9.05
N GLN A 202 12.62 24.89 -8.42
CA GLN A 202 13.87 25.24 -9.09
C GLN A 202 14.68 23.99 -9.43
N SER A 203 15.39 24.00 -10.56
CA SER A 203 16.11 22.84 -11.10
C SER A 203 17.08 22.20 -10.08
N TRP A 204 17.79 23.01 -9.29
CA TRP A 204 18.72 22.48 -8.28
C TRP A 204 17.99 21.76 -7.13
N ALA A 205 16.83 22.26 -6.70
CA ALA A 205 16.05 21.66 -5.63
C ALA A 205 15.39 20.35 -6.10
N VAL A 206 14.94 20.31 -7.36
CA VAL A 206 14.44 19.08 -8.00
C VAL A 206 15.55 18.03 -8.10
N ILE A 207 16.76 18.40 -8.53
CA ILE A 207 17.91 17.50 -8.56
C ILE A 207 18.21 16.96 -7.16
N LEU A 208 18.20 17.82 -6.15
CA LEU A 208 18.46 17.42 -4.76
C LEU A 208 17.36 16.49 -4.23
N LEU A 209 16.09 16.74 -4.55
CA LEU A 209 14.96 15.87 -4.20
C LEU A 209 15.11 14.49 -4.83
N ILE A 210 15.46 14.42 -6.12
CA ILE A 210 15.72 13.15 -6.82
C ILE A 210 16.91 12.43 -6.20
N ALA A 211 18.01 13.14 -5.90
CA ALA A 211 19.20 12.54 -5.31
C ALA A 211 18.91 11.95 -3.92
N VAL A 212 18.23 12.69 -3.04
CA VAL A 212 17.83 12.22 -1.70
C VAL A 212 16.85 11.06 -1.81
N PHE A 213 15.88 11.14 -2.72
CA PHE A 213 14.92 10.07 -2.98
C PHE A 213 15.62 8.78 -3.41
N MET A 214 16.52 8.85 -4.40
CA MET A 214 17.27 7.70 -4.89
C MET A 214 18.16 7.10 -3.81
N PHE A 215 18.85 7.94 -3.03
CA PHE A 215 19.65 7.48 -1.91
C PHE A 215 18.81 6.71 -0.87
N LEU A 216 17.68 7.28 -0.45
CA LEU A 216 16.76 6.65 0.52
C LEU A 216 16.10 5.39 -0.03
N LEU A 217 15.77 5.35 -1.32
CA LEU A 217 15.21 4.18 -1.97
C LEU A 217 16.21 3.03 -2.01
N ILE A 218 17.45 3.28 -2.43
CA ILE A 218 18.52 2.27 -2.45
C ILE A 218 18.80 1.77 -1.03
N LEU A 219 18.90 2.70 -0.06
CA LEU A 219 19.11 2.37 1.34
C LEU A 219 17.96 1.53 1.90
N GLY A 220 16.72 1.93 1.66
CA GLY A 220 15.52 1.23 2.13
C GLY A 220 15.41 -0.18 1.54
N LEU A 221 15.64 -0.34 0.24
CA LEU A 221 15.68 -1.65 -0.41
C LEU A 221 16.80 -2.53 0.19
N TYR A 222 18.00 -1.98 0.36
CA TYR A 222 19.11 -2.70 0.97
C TYR A 222 18.78 -3.17 2.40
N LEU A 223 18.23 -2.29 3.24
CA LEU A 223 17.91 -2.61 4.64
C LEU A 223 16.82 -3.68 4.77
N ASN A 224 15.79 -3.65 3.91
CA ASN A 224 14.66 -4.57 4.00
C ASN A 224 14.94 -5.94 3.37
N PHE A 225 15.75 -6.00 2.31
CA PHE A 225 16.04 -7.25 1.57
C PHE A 225 17.38 -7.91 1.93
N ARG A 226 18.21 -7.31 2.79
CA ARG A 226 19.44 -7.94 3.28
C ARG A 226 19.11 -9.26 3.99
N LYS A 227 19.47 -10.40 3.36
CA LYS A 227 19.39 -11.73 4.00
C LYS A 227 20.15 -11.69 5.33
N LYS A 228 19.45 -11.86 6.45
CA LYS A 228 20.12 -12.12 7.73
C LYS A 228 20.82 -13.49 7.60
N ARG A 229 22.15 -13.50 7.57
CA ARG A 229 22.91 -14.75 7.82
C ARG A 229 22.58 -15.16 9.24
N VAL A 230 21.77 -16.19 9.41
CA VAL A 230 21.58 -16.84 10.71
C VAL A 230 22.92 -17.50 11.03
N SER A 231 23.70 -16.91 11.94
CA SER A 231 24.84 -17.62 12.51
C SER A 231 24.26 -18.73 13.37
N VAL A 232 24.19 -19.94 12.82
CA VAL A 232 23.99 -21.14 13.61
C VAL A 232 25.21 -21.23 14.52
N LYS A 233 25.09 -20.78 15.76
CA LYS A 233 26.01 -21.20 16.83
C LYS A 233 25.73 -22.68 17.02
N THR A 234 26.54 -23.51 16.36
CA THR A 234 26.73 -24.91 16.74
C THR A 234 27.07 -24.93 18.22
N LYS A 235 26.15 -25.44 19.04
CA LYS A 235 26.52 -26.01 20.33
C LYS A 235 27.16 -27.34 20.01
N GLU A 236 28.49 -27.40 20.08
CA GLU A 236 29.21 -28.66 20.22
C GLU A 236 29.21 -29.09 21.70
N PRO A 237 29.30 -30.41 21.95
CA PRO A 237 28.61 -31.13 23.04
C PRO A 237 29.10 -30.84 24.46
#